data_AF-A0A1I0FRR9-F1
#
_entry.id   AF-A0A1I0FRR9-F1
#
_cell.length_a   1.000
_cell.length_b   1.000
_cell.length_c   1.000
_cell.angle_alpha   90.00
_cell.angle_beta   90.00
_cell.angle_gamma   90.00
#
_symmetry.space_group_name_H-M   'P 1'
#
loop_
_entity.id
_entity.type
_entity.pdbx_description
1 polymer ?
#
loop_
_entity_poly.entity_id
_entity_poly.type
_entity_poly.pdbx_seq_one_letter_code
_entity_poly.pdbx_strand_id
1 'polypeptide(L)'
;MKVLNGTAGKEHSLEHAVNSARVFSQCKPMLVGTGGLTLFPETPLLEEAERGEFTPLSEKEMLIELKAFVENLTCDCYFITHHTVSGKNLTGPDFLKRKDAIIALLENEIEHGDLDRMAAIRSRKKTL
;
A
#
# COMPACT_ATOMS: atom_id res chain seq x y z
N MET A 1 5.18 7.89 -11.16
CA MET A 1 4.23 8.39 -10.15
C MET A 1 4.30 7.48 -8.93
N LYS A 2 4.03 7.98 -7.72
CA LYS A 2 4.04 7.17 -6.49
C LYS A 2 2.77 7.44 -5.68
N VAL A 3 2.22 6.39 -5.07
CA VAL A 3 1.13 6.46 -4.09
C VAL A 3 1.66 6.02 -2.71
N LEU A 4 1.16 6.65 -1.65
CA LEU A 4 1.51 6.32 -0.27
C LEU A 4 0.29 5.68 0.40
N ASN A 5 0.34 4.39 0.66
CA ASN A 5 -0.73 3.64 1.30
C ASN A 5 -0.95 4.14 2.72
N GLY A 6 -2.22 4.34 3.08
CA GLY A 6 -2.67 4.77 4.39
C GLY A 6 -2.67 6.27 4.66
N THR A 7 -2.31 7.13 3.70
CA THR A 7 -2.36 8.60 3.89
C THR A 7 -3.77 9.16 4.02
N ALA A 8 -4.76 8.50 3.43
CA ALA A 8 -6.15 8.94 3.50
C ALA A 8 -6.84 8.55 4.83
N GLY A 9 -6.12 7.88 5.73
CA GLY A 9 -6.71 7.29 6.92
C GLY A 9 -7.64 6.12 6.59
N LYS A 10 -8.11 5.43 7.64
CA LYS A 10 -8.91 4.22 7.51
C LYS A 10 -10.21 4.46 6.73
N GLU A 11 -10.89 5.56 7.02
CA GLU A 11 -12.23 5.88 6.47
C GLU A 11 -12.22 6.04 4.95
N HIS A 12 -11.18 6.67 4.40
CA HIS A 12 -11.08 6.98 2.97
C HIS A 12 -10.06 6.10 2.22
N SER A 13 -9.55 5.04 2.83
CA SER A 13 -8.52 4.17 2.26
C SER A 13 -8.88 3.58 0.89
N LEU A 14 -10.07 2.98 0.76
CA LEU A 14 -10.52 2.39 -0.50
C LEU A 14 -10.75 3.44 -1.59
N GLU A 15 -11.33 4.58 -1.24
CA GLU A 15 -11.53 5.69 -2.17
C GLU A 15 -10.19 6.21 -2.69
N HIS A 16 -9.22 6.36 -1.79
CA HIS A 16 -7.86 6.76 -2.13
C HIS A 16 -7.20 5.78 -3.10
N ALA A 17 -7.32 4.48 -2.86
CA ALA A 17 -6.79 3.45 -3.75
C ALA A 17 -7.40 3.52 -5.16
N VAL A 18 -8.73 3.54 -5.25
CA VAL A 18 -9.47 3.55 -6.53
C VAL A 18 -9.21 4.84 -7.30
N ASN A 19 -9.28 6.00 -6.64
CA ASN A 19 -9.09 7.28 -7.29
C ASN A 19 -7.64 7.47 -7.76
N SER A 20 -6.67 7.07 -6.95
CA SER A 20 -5.25 7.10 -7.35
C SER A 20 -5.00 6.19 -8.56
N ALA A 21 -5.53 4.97 -8.55
CA ALA A 21 -5.39 4.04 -9.67
C ALA A 21 -6.03 4.58 -10.95
N ARG A 22 -7.20 5.23 -10.85
CA ARG A 22 -7.87 5.89 -11.97
C ARG A 22 -7.00 6.99 -12.58
N VAL A 23 -6.47 7.90 -11.76
CA VAL A 23 -5.60 8.99 -12.22
C VAL A 23 -4.35 8.43 -12.88
N PHE A 24 -3.71 7.42 -12.27
CA PHE A 24 -2.49 6.84 -12.82
C PHE A 24 -2.77 6.15 -14.15
N SER A 25 -3.90 5.44 -14.26
CA SER A 25 -4.31 4.79 -15.50
C SER A 25 -4.55 5.78 -16.63
N GLN A 26 -5.09 6.96 -16.33
CA GLN A 26 -5.28 8.04 -17.31
C GLN A 26 -3.95 8.66 -17.75
N CYS A 27 -3.01 8.86 -16.81
CA CYS A 27 -1.70 9.44 -17.10
C CYS A 27 -0.74 8.47 -17.82
N LYS A 28 -0.97 7.15 -17.73
CA LYS A 28 -0.12 6.09 -18.29
C LYS A 28 1.38 6.28 -17.99
N PRO A 29 1.78 6.42 -16.71
CA PRO A 29 3.17 6.62 -16.35
C PRO A 29 4.01 5.38 -16.67
N MET A 30 5.26 5.59 -17.08
CA MET A 30 6.21 4.49 -17.30
C MET A 30 6.55 3.73 -16.01
N LEU A 31 6.42 4.38 -14.84
CA LEU A 31 6.79 3.83 -13.54
C LEU A 31 5.76 4.21 -12.47
N VAL A 32 5.30 3.20 -11.75
CA VAL A 32 4.35 3.34 -10.63
C VAL A 32 4.99 2.76 -9.38
N GLY A 33 5.15 3.60 -8.37
CA GLY A 33 5.66 3.20 -7.06
C GLY A 33 4.56 3.15 -5.99
N THR A 34 4.67 2.22 -5.05
CA THR A 34 3.87 2.21 -3.81
C THR A 34 4.77 2.20 -2.58
N GLY A 35 4.22 2.55 -1.43
CA GLY A 35 4.89 2.46 -0.13
C GLY A 35 3.87 2.67 0.99
N GLY A 36 4.16 2.18 2.19
CA GLY A 36 3.27 2.32 3.35
C GLY A 36 3.59 3.55 4.19
N LEU A 37 2.56 4.23 4.68
CA LEU A 37 2.68 5.29 5.66
C LEU A 37 3.27 4.75 6.98
N THR A 38 4.27 5.45 7.48
CA THR A 38 4.86 5.22 8.80
C THR A 38 4.72 6.52 9.59
N LEU A 39 4.05 6.45 10.74
CA LEU A 39 3.99 7.57 11.68
C LEU A 39 5.29 7.60 12.49
N PHE A 40 6.02 8.70 12.36
CA PHE A 40 7.25 8.96 13.11
C PHE A 40 6.94 9.76 14.38
N PRO A 41 7.72 9.55 15.46
CA PRO A 41 7.62 10.37 16.67
C PRO A 41 7.77 11.86 16.34
N GLU A 42 7.13 12.71 17.15
CA GLU A 42 7.23 14.18 17.05
C GLU A 42 6.71 14.77 15.72
N THR A 43 5.82 14.03 15.03
CA THR A 43 5.15 14.54 13.82
C THR A 43 3.71 14.95 14.14
N PRO A 44 3.18 16.05 13.54
CA PRO A 44 1.79 16.46 13.73
C PRO A 44 0.79 15.35 13.45
N LEU A 45 1.09 14.49 12.46
CA LEU A 45 0.25 13.37 12.08
C LEU A 45 0.19 12.27 13.15
N LEU A 46 1.26 12.09 13.94
CA LEU A 46 1.23 11.21 15.11
C LEU A 46 0.34 11.81 16.21
N GLU A 47 0.47 13.12 16.47
CA GLU A 47 -0.36 13.79 17.47
C GLU A 47 -1.86 13.74 17.10
N GLU A 48 -2.19 13.96 15.81
CA GLU A 48 -3.55 13.80 15.28
C GLU A 48 -4.05 12.35 15.47
N ALA A 49 -3.18 11.36 15.29
CA ALA A 49 -3.52 9.97 15.53
C ALA A 49 -3.78 9.67 17.01
N GLU A 50 -2.97 10.26 17.91
CA GLU A 50 -3.15 10.14 19.36
C GLU A 50 -4.41 10.86 19.87
N ARG A 51 -4.80 11.96 19.23
CA ARG A 51 -6.06 12.68 19.48
C ARG A 51 -7.29 11.99 18.88
N GLY A 52 -7.10 10.96 18.05
CA GLY A 52 -8.19 10.26 17.34
C GLY A 52 -8.75 11.01 16.13
N GLU A 53 -8.10 12.10 15.72
CA GLU A 53 -8.43 12.87 14.51
C GLU A 53 -7.98 12.16 13.23
N PHE A 54 -6.98 11.27 13.35
CA PHE A 54 -6.50 10.42 12.26
C PHE A 54 -6.47 8.95 12.68
N THR A 55 -7.16 8.08 11.94
CA THR A 55 -7.08 6.63 12.19
C THR A 55 -6.11 5.98 11.22
N PRO A 56 -4.90 5.57 11.65
CA PRO A 56 -3.95 4.87 10.80
C PRO A 56 -4.45 3.48 10.42
N LEU A 57 -4.05 3.01 9.24
CA LEU A 57 -4.36 1.67 8.78
C LEU A 57 -3.50 0.63 9.53
N SER A 58 -4.16 -0.46 9.93
CA SER A 58 -3.48 -1.71 10.28
C SER A 58 -2.73 -2.28 9.08
N GLU A 59 -1.83 -3.23 9.32
CA GLU A 59 -1.09 -3.88 8.23
C GLU A 59 -2.03 -4.57 7.23
N LYS A 60 -3.08 -5.22 7.75
CA LYS A 60 -4.12 -5.85 6.93
C LYS A 60 -4.80 -4.84 6.01
N GLU A 61 -5.22 -3.71 6.57
CA GLU A 61 -5.93 -2.66 5.83
C GLU A 61 -5.04 -2.03 4.76
N MET A 62 -3.75 -1.85 5.02
CA MET A 62 -2.82 -1.39 3.98
C MET A 62 -2.68 -2.39 2.82
N LEU A 63 -2.64 -3.69 3.11
CA LEU A 63 -2.61 -4.71 2.05
C LEU A 63 -3.91 -4.73 1.25
N ILE A 64 -5.06 -4.55 1.91
CA ILE A 64 -6.37 -4.42 1.25
C ILE A 64 -6.40 -3.17 0.34
N GLU A 65 -5.89 -2.04 0.83
CA GLU A 65 -5.79 -0.80 0.03
C GLU A 65 -4.86 -0.99 -1.17
N LEU A 66 -3.71 -1.62 -0.98
CA LEU A 66 -2.76 -1.93 -2.06
C LEU A 66 -3.39 -2.87 -3.10
N LYS A 67 -4.13 -3.90 -2.65
CA LYS A 67 -4.88 -4.80 -3.53
C LYS A 67 -5.88 -4.02 -4.38
N ALA A 68 -6.72 -3.19 -3.74
CA ALA A 68 -7.71 -2.37 -4.44
C ALA A 68 -7.07 -1.42 -5.47
N PHE A 69 -5.90 -0.84 -5.15
CA PHE A 69 -5.14 -0.01 -6.08
C PHE A 69 -4.67 -0.83 -7.29
N VAL A 70 -4.07 -2.00 -7.07
CA VAL A 70 -3.58 -2.91 -8.12
C VAL A 70 -4.74 -3.38 -9.01
N GLU A 71 -5.88 -3.74 -8.43
CA GLU A 71 -7.09 -4.16 -9.14
C GLU A 71 -7.63 -3.06 -10.06
N ASN A 72 -7.58 -1.80 -9.63
CA ASN A 72 -8.10 -0.67 -10.41
C ASN A 72 -7.07 -0.06 -11.37
N LEU A 73 -5.79 -0.44 -11.28
CA LEU A 73 -4.75 0.05 -12.18
C LEU A 73 -4.87 -0.66 -13.53
N THR A 74 -5.08 0.10 -14.60
CA THR A 74 -5.32 -0.42 -15.97
C THR A 74 -4.26 0.00 -16.98
N CYS A 75 -3.21 0.74 -16.56
CA CYS A 75 -2.07 1.04 -17.41
C CYS A 75 -0.91 0.05 -17.19
N ASP A 76 -0.20 -0.28 -18.27
CA ASP A 76 1.05 -1.01 -18.16
C ASP A 76 2.20 -0.10 -17.75
N CYS A 77 3.00 -0.56 -16.81
CA CYS A 77 4.07 0.23 -16.21
C CYS A 77 5.12 -0.66 -15.53
N TYR A 78 6.27 -0.07 -15.21
CA TYR A 78 7.20 -0.66 -14.26
C TYR A 78 6.67 -0.43 -12.84
N PHE A 79 6.24 -1.50 -12.18
CA PHE A 79 5.67 -1.45 -10.85
C PHE A 79 6.76 -1.62 -9.79
N ILE A 80 6.80 -0.74 -8.79
CA ILE A 80 7.76 -0.76 -7.68
C ILE A 80 6.99 -0.73 -6.37
N THR A 81 7.34 -1.61 -5.45
CA THR A 81 6.79 -1.58 -4.10
C THR A 81 7.83 -1.92 -3.05
N HIS A 82 7.69 -1.31 -1.88
CA HIS A 82 8.45 -1.66 -0.69
C HIS A 82 7.77 -2.75 0.16
N HIS A 83 6.53 -3.13 -0.18
CA HIS A 83 5.85 -4.23 0.48
C HIS A 83 6.40 -5.56 -0.03
N THR A 84 6.97 -6.35 0.88
CA THR A 84 7.34 -7.75 0.61
C THR A 84 6.21 -8.64 1.08
N VAL A 85 5.70 -9.48 0.19
CA VAL A 85 4.55 -10.35 0.42
C VAL A 85 5.01 -11.79 0.25
N SER A 86 4.81 -12.65 1.26
CA SER A 86 5.30 -14.03 1.30
C SER A 86 6.80 -14.18 0.97
N GLY A 87 7.62 -13.20 1.39
CA GLY A 87 9.06 -13.15 1.10
C GLY A 87 9.43 -12.82 -0.35
N LYS A 88 8.46 -12.46 -1.19
CA LYS A 88 8.67 -12.06 -2.59
C LYS A 88 8.56 -10.56 -2.76
N ASN A 89 9.37 -10.02 -3.65
CA ASN A 89 9.26 -8.64 -4.13
C ASN A 89 8.31 -8.62 -5.34
N LEU A 90 7.30 -7.76 -5.30
CA LEU A 90 6.32 -7.61 -6.39
C LEU A 90 6.82 -6.65 -7.50
N THR A 91 7.98 -6.01 -7.29
CA THR A 91 8.60 -5.07 -8.22
C THR A 91 8.95 -5.73 -9.55
N GLY A 92 8.70 -5.04 -10.67
CA GLY A 92 9.18 -5.46 -11.99
C GLY A 92 8.48 -4.77 -13.17
N PRO A 93 8.83 -5.14 -14.41
CA PRO A 93 8.20 -4.65 -15.64
C PRO A 93 6.87 -5.35 -15.95
N ASP A 94 6.20 -4.99 -17.05
CA ASP A 94 4.99 -5.66 -17.56
C ASP A 94 3.90 -5.88 -16.48
N PHE A 95 3.55 -4.81 -15.77
CA PHE A 95 2.57 -4.87 -14.67
C PHE A 95 1.27 -5.57 -15.09
N LEU A 96 0.70 -5.28 -16.26
CA LEU A 96 -0.58 -5.88 -16.67
C LEU A 96 -0.51 -7.40 -16.82
N LYS A 97 0.62 -7.96 -17.25
CA LYS A 97 0.80 -9.42 -17.38
C LYS A 97 0.92 -10.12 -16.03
N ARG A 98 1.40 -9.39 -15.02
CA ARG A 98 1.64 -9.91 -13.66
C ARG A 98 0.54 -9.55 -12.68
N LYS A 99 -0.41 -8.71 -13.08
CA LYS A 99 -1.47 -8.15 -12.23
C LYS A 99 -2.23 -9.22 -11.46
N ASP A 100 -2.73 -10.25 -12.14
CA ASP A 100 -3.51 -11.31 -11.49
C ASP A 100 -2.67 -12.12 -10.49
N ALA A 101 -1.40 -12.36 -10.81
CA ALA A 101 -0.47 -13.03 -9.90
C ALA A 101 -0.15 -12.18 -8.66
N ILE A 102 -0.02 -10.85 -8.83
CA ILE A 102 0.18 -9.92 -7.71
C ILE A 102 -1.05 -9.88 -6.81
N ILE A 103 -2.26 -9.84 -7.39
CA ILE A 103 -3.52 -9.86 -6.64
C ILE A 103 -3.64 -11.15 -5.83
N ALA A 104 -3.40 -12.31 -6.44
CA ALA A 104 -3.47 -13.59 -5.76
C ALA A 104 -2.46 -13.71 -4.60
N LEU A 105 -1.24 -13.17 -4.77
CA LEU A 105 -0.26 -13.12 -3.69
C LEU A 105 -0.72 -12.22 -2.54
N LEU A 106 -1.27 -11.04 -2.85
CA LEU A 106 -1.81 -10.13 -1.85
C LEU A 106 -2.98 -10.75 -1.09
N GLU A 107 -3.91 -11.41 -1.80
CA GLU A 107 -5.04 -12.12 -1.18
C GLU A 107 -4.55 -13.23 -0.25
N ASN A 108 -3.60 -14.03 -0.69
CA ASN A 108 -3.05 -15.11 0.14
C ASN A 108 -2.42 -14.58 1.43
N GLU A 109 -1.66 -13.48 1.37
CA GLU A 109 -1.05 -12.88 2.55
C GLU A 109 -2.08 -12.20 3.47
N ILE A 110 -3.14 -11.60 2.91
CA ILE A 110 -4.23 -11.02 3.71
C ILE A 110 -5.00 -12.10 4.50
N GLU A 111 -5.10 -13.31 3.94
CA GLU A 111 -5.81 -14.44 4.55
C GLU A 111 -4.95 -15.29 5.48
N HIS A 112 -3.70 -15.58 5.10
CA HIS A 112 -2.84 -16.56 5.76
C HIS A 112 -1.56 -15.96 6.35
N GLY A 113 -1.27 -14.69 6.06
CA GLY A 113 -0.06 -14.02 6.53
C GLY A 113 -0.09 -13.74 8.04
N ASP A 114 1.10 -13.74 8.63
CA ASP A 114 1.30 -13.29 10.01
C ASP A 114 1.38 -11.76 10.04
N LEU A 115 0.19 -11.14 10.00
CA LEU A 115 0.03 -9.68 9.91
C LEU A 115 0.54 -8.96 11.17
N ASP A 116 0.52 -9.63 12.32
CA ASP A 116 1.06 -9.10 13.58
C ASP A 116 2.59 -9.02 13.52
N ARG A 117 3.26 -10.05 12.99
CA ARG A 117 4.70 -10.02 12.74
C ARG A 117 5.07 -8.92 11.75
N MET A 118 4.30 -8.73 10.69
CA MET A 118 4.55 -7.66 9.70
C MET A 118 4.39 -6.27 10.34
N ALA A 119 3.34 -6.06 11.13
CA ALA A 119 3.14 -4.83 11.90
C ALA A 119 4.31 -4.57 12.86
N ALA A 120 4.84 -5.60 13.52
CA ALA A 120 6.01 -5.50 14.40
C ALA A 120 7.31 -5.14 13.65
N ILE A 121 7.50 -5.64 12.42
CA ILE A 121 8.64 -5.24 11.57
C ILE A 121 8.51 -3.77 11.18
N ARG A 122 7.30 -3.31 10.84
CA ARG A 122 7.04 -1.90 10.50
C ARG A 122 7.24 -0.98 11.69
N SER A 123 6.79 -1.36 12.88
CA SER A 123 6.97 -0.55 14.09
C SER A 123 8.44 -0.33 14.47
N ARG A 124 9.31 -1.32 14.21
CA ARG A 124 10.77 -1.18 14.40
C ARG A 124 11.42 -0.15 13.47
N LYS A 125 10.78 0.21 12.36
CA LYS A 125 11.28 1.26 11.44
C LYS A 125 10.95 2.67 11.90
N LYS A 126 10.16 2.84 12.97
CA LYS A 126 9.79 4.15 13.54
C LYS A 126 10.92 4.84 14.31
N THR A 127 12.01 4.12 14.61
CA THR A 127 13.08 4.57 15.52
C THR A 127 14.42 4.85 14.80
N LEU A 128 14.38 5.16 13.50
CA LEU A 128 15.57 5.55 12.71
C LEU A 128 15.79 7.07 12.74
#